data_AF-A0A1N7KEG2-F1
#
_entry.id   AF-A0A1N7KEG2-F1
#
_cell.length_a   1.000
_cell.length_b   1.000
_cell.length_c   1.000
_cell.angle_alpha   90.00
_cell.angle_beta   90.00
_cell.angle_gamma   90.00
#
_symmetry.space_group_name_H-M   'P 1'
#
loop_
_entity.id
_entity.type
_entity.pdbx_description
1 polymer ?
#
loop_
_entity_poly.entity_id
_entity_poly.type
_entity_poly.pdbx_seq_one_letter_code
_entity_poly.pdbx_strand_id
1 'polypeptide(L)'
;MKTLKVSTKSPKDLQNEINDKIINNEIRSWELDDSGKAISHRGEQYANHFYFEYYIDDPKGILEFVFHSSGTSDFADSRAFQLLERMLESHFVNQIKVIR
;
A
#
# COMPACT_ATOMS: atom_id res chain seq x y z
N MET A 1 6.06 -5.59 13.94
CA MET A 1 5.83 -5.39 12.48
C MET A 1 4.51 -4.65 12.35
N LYS A 2 4.51 -3.44 11.78
CA LYS A 2 3.29 -2.66 11.60
C LYS A 2 2.70 -3.06 10.23
N THR A 3 1.42 -3.40 10.17
CA THR A 3 0.77 -3.80 8.91
C THR A 3 -0.58 -3.12 8.77
N LEU A 4 -1.01 -2.90 7.52
CA LEU A 4 -2.38 -2.50 7.19
C LEU A 4 -3.01 -3.67 6.43
N LYS A 5 -4.20 -4.10 6.83
CA LYS A 5 -4.91 -5.18 6.14
C LYS A 5 -6.16 -4.64 5.49
N VAL A 6 -6.45 -5.12 4.29
CA VAL A 6 -7.73 -4.85 3.63
C VAL A 6 -8.37 -6.15 3.21
N SER A 7 -9.68 -6.26 3.43
CA SER A 7 -10.49 -7.34 2.88
C SER A 7 -10.99 -6.95 1.49
N THR A 8 -10.93 -7.88 0.57
CA THR A 8 -11.44 -7.77 -0.80
C THR A 8 -11.89 -9.14 -1.30
N LYS A 9 -12.72 -9.17 -2.34
CA LYS A 9 -13.15 -10.42 -2.99
C LYS A 9 -12.02 -11.13 -3.74
N SER A 10 -11.02 -10.37 -4.21
CA SER A 10 -9.87 -10.90 -4.95
C SER A 10 -8.61 -10.10 -4.63
N PRO A 11 -7.79 -10.54 -3.65
CA PRO A 11 -6.57 -9.82 -3.22
C PRO A 11 -5.57 -9.62 -4.35
N LYS A 12 -5.41 -10.63 -5.21
CA LYS A 12 -4.47 -10.58 -6.33
C LYS A 12 -4.91 -9.59 -7.40
N ASP A 13 -6.20 -9.53 -7.72
CA ASP A 13 -6.70 -8.55 -8.69
C ASP A 13 -6.60 -7.12 -8.14
N LEU A 14 -6.83 -6.93 -6.83
CA LEU A 14 -6.63 -5.64 -6.19
C LEU A 14 -5.15 -5.21 -6.23
N GLN A 15 -4.20 -6.10 -5.92
CA GLN A 15 -2.77 -5.80 -6.05
C GLN A 15 -2.42 -5.38 -7.48
N ASN A 16 -2.88 -6.14 -8.48
CA ASN A 16 -2.65 -5.83 -9.88
C ASN A 16 -3.24 -4.46 -10.26
N GLU A 17 -4.48 -4.17 -9.83
CA GLU A 17 -5.13 -2.90 -10.12
C GLU A 17 -4.39 -1.72 -9.47
N ILE A 18 -3.90 -1.86 -8.24
CA ILE A 18 -3.05 -0.83 -7.60
C ILE A 18 -1.79 -0.59 -8.44
N ASN A 19 -1.10 -1.66 -8.83
CA ASN A 19 0.12 -1.58 -9.61
C ASN A 19 -0.12 -0.92 -10.99
N ASP A 20 -1.19 -1.34 -11.69
CA ASP A 20 -1.57 -0.79 -12.99
C ASP A 20 -1.91 0.70 -12.88
N LYS A 21 -2.64 1.12 -11.84
CA LYS A 21 -2.96 2.54 -11.61
C LYS A 21 -1.73 3.39 -11.30
N ILE A 22 -0.73 2.82 -10.61
CA ILE A 22 0.56 3.51 -10.38
C ILE A 22 1.35 3.63 -11.69
N ILE A 23 1.48 2.53 -12.44
CA ILE A 23 2.21 2.49 -13.73
C ILE A 23 1.58 3.45 -14.74
N ASN A 24 0.24 3.48 -14.82
CA ASN A 24 -0.52 4.36 -15.71
C ASN A 24 -0.63 5.80 -15.18
N ASN A 25 0.04 6.12 -14.06
CA ASN A 25 0.08 7.46 -13.47
C ASN A 25 -1.31 8.02 -13.08
N GLU A 26 -2.24 7.13 -12.74
CA GLU A 26 -3.52 7.46 -12.13
C GLU A 26 -3.35 7.71 -10.62
N ILE A 27 -2.42 6.99 -9.98
CA ILE A 27 -1.97 7.22 -8.60
C ILE A 27 -0.57 7.83 -8.64
N ARG A 28 -0.50 9.16 -8.81
CA ARG A 28 0.76 9.87 -9.11
C ARG A 28 1.71 10.02 -7.94
N SER A 29 1.20 9.92 -6.72
CA SER A 29 1.95 10.11 -5.47
C SER A 29 2.64 8.84 -4.98
N TRP A 30 2.57 7.75 -5.75
CA TRP A 30 3.15 6.46 -5.40
C TRP A 30 4.02 5.91 -6.53
N GLU A 31 4.94 5.04 -6.14
CA GLU A 31 5.84 4.29 -7.00
C GLU A 31 5.74 2.81 -6.68
N LEU A 32 5.95 2.01 -7.72
CA LEU A 32 6.05 0.56 -7.64
C LEU A 32 7.52 0.20 -7.76
N ASP A 33 7.97 -0.77 -6.95
CA ASP A 33 9.30 -1.33 -7.11
C ASP A 33 9.42 -2.13 -8.42
N ASP A 34 10.66 -2.38 -8.86
CA ASP A 34 10.92 -3.10 -10.10
C ASP A 34 10.33 -4.52 -10.12
N SER A 35 10.06 -5.10 -8.94
CA SER A 35 9.51 -6.45 -8.80
C SER A 35 7.98 -6.52 -8.72
N GLY A 36 7.30 -5.37 -8.60
CA GLY A 36 5.84 -5.29 -8.45
C GLY A 36 5.30 -5.78 -7.10
N LYS A 37 6.18 -5.94 -6.11
CA LYS A 37 5.90 -6.50 -4.78
C LYS A 37 5.79 -5.44 -3.69
N ALA A 38 6.28 -4.24 -3.93
CA ALA A 38 6.26 -3.18 -2.94
C ALA A 38 5.91 -1.83 -3.57
N ILE A 39 5.25 -0.98 -2.77
CA ILE A 39 4.94 0.39 -3.13
C ILE A 39 5.51 1.38 -2.13
N SER A 40 5.94 2.54 -2.59
CA SER A 40 6.45 3.63 -1.77
C SER A 40 5.86 4.97 -2.23
N HIS A 41 5.93 5.99 -1.38
CA HIS A 41 5.41 7.31 -1.72
C HIS A 41 6.46 8.16 -2.44
N ARG A 42 6.07 8.83 -3.53
CA ARG A 42 6.91 9.58 -4.50
C ARG A 42 7.56 10.88 -3.99
N GLY A 43 7.71 11.07 -2.69
CA GLY A 43 8.37 12.26 -2.14
C GLY A 43 9.82 11.96 -1.82
N GLU A 44 10.78 12.86 -2.14
CA GLU A 44 12.20 12.68 -1.75
C GLU A 44 12.36 12.39 -0.25
N GLN A 45 11.52 13.02 0.58
CA GLN A 45 11.45 12.80 2.03
C GLN A 45 10.89 11.43 2.45
N TYR A 46 10.44 10.59 1.51
CA TYR A 46 9.76 9.32 1.75
C TYR A 46 10.32 8.14 0.94
N ALA A 47 10.84 8.38 -0.28
CA ALA A 47 11.27 7.34 -1.21
C ALA A 47 12.35 6.39 -0.65
N ASN A 48 13.20 6.89 0.25
CA ASN A 48 14.24 6.10 0.94
C ASN A 48 13.94 5.83 2.42
N HIS A 49 12.75 6.24 2.90
CA HIS A 49 12.39 6.19 4.31
C HIS A 49 11.41 5.08 4.64
N PHE A 50 10.49 4.76 3.72
CA PHE A 50 9.60 3.62 3.91
C PHE A 50 9.06 3.03 2.60
N TYR A 51 8.60 1.79 2.68
CA TYR A 51 7.79 1.14 1.66
C TYR A 51 6.79 0.16 2.30
N PHE A 52 5.82 -0.27 1.51
CA PHE A 52 4.86 -1.31 1.87
C PHE A 52 5.01 -2.50 0.94
N GLU A 53 5.36 -3.66 1.47
CA GLU A 53 5.38 -4.92 0.73
C GLU A 53 4.00 -5.59 0.76
N TYR A 54 3.57 -6.18 -0.36
CA TYR A 54 2.33 -6.92 -0.43
C TYR A 54 2.48 -8.32 0.14
N TYR A 55 1.48 -8.75 0.91
CA TYR A 55 1.27 -10.15 1.24
C TYR A 55 -0.20 -10.52 1.03
N ILE A 56 -0.44 -11.65 0.37
CA ILE A 56 -1.79 -12.12 0.03
C ILE A 56 -2.15 -13.33 0.90
N ASP A 57 -3.31 -13.24 1.55
CA ASP A 57 -4.02 -14.37 2.17
C ASP A 57 -5.32 -14.60 1.38
N ASP A 58 -5.20 -15.32 0.26
CA ASP A 58 -6.31 -15.63 -0.65
C ASP A 58 -7.47 -16.35 0.05
N PRO A 59 -7.26 -17.39 0.90
CA PRO A 59 -8.35 -18.04 1.61
C PRO A 59 -9.21 -17.11 2.46
N LYS A 60 -8.61 -16.04 3.00
CA LYS A 60 -9.34 -15.04 3.80
C LYS A 60 -9.79 -13.83 2.99
N GLY A 61 -9.41 -13.73 1.71
CA GLY A 61 -9.66 -12.55 0.89
C GLY A 61 -8.97 -11.31 1.47
N ILE A 62 -7.73 -11.44 1.94
CA ILE A 62 -6.99 -10.34 2.56
C ILE A 62 -5.76 -9.99 1.72
N LEU A 63 -5.58 -8.69 1.47
CA LEU A 63 -4.32 -8.10 1.05
C LEU A 63 -3.71 -7.35 2.23
N GLU A 64 -2.50 -7.72 2.62
CA GLU A 64 -1.73 -7.09 3.69
C GLU A 64 -0.63 -6.21 3.10
N PHE A 65 -0.46 -5.05 3.70
CA PHE A 65 0.62 -4.10 3.41
C PHE A 65 1.57 -4.11 4.60
N VAL A 66 2.72 -4.75 4.42
CA VAL A 66 3.75 -4.86 5.44
C VAL A 66 4.64 -3.63 5.37
N PHE A 67 4.68 -2.86 6.46
CA PHE A 67 5.48 -1.63 6.51
C PHE A 67 6.94 -1.90 6.84
N HIS A 68 7.83 -1.35 6.02
CA HIS A 68 9.26 -1.35 6.22
C HIS A 68 9.76 0.09 6.23
N SER A 69 10.62 0.43 7.20
CA SER A 69 11.23 1.76 7.29
C SER A 69 12.67 1.70 7.82
N SER A 70 13.48 2.71 7.45
CA SER A 70 14.90 2.81 7.79
C SER A 70 15.17 3.48 9.16
N GLY A 71 14.28 3.27 10.15
CA GLY A 71 14.41 3.88 11.48
C GLY A 71 13.72 5.24 11.60
N THR A 72 12.56 5.38 10.98
CA THR A 72 11.69 6.56 11.07
C THR A 72 11.08 6.71 12.48
N SER A 73 10.72 7.93 12.86
CA SER A 73 9.95 8.18 14.10
C SER A 73 8.54 7.59 14.03
N ASP A 74 7.92 7.29 15.17
CA ASP A 74 6.52 6.80 15.22
C ASP A 74 5.52 7.75 14.54
N PHE A 75 5.80 9.06 14.56
CA PHE A 75 5.02 10.06 13.83
C PHE A 75 5.10 9.86 12.31
N ALA A 76 6.30 9.64 11.78
CA ALA A 76 6.50 9.40 10.36
C ALA A 76 5.86 8.07 9.91
N ASP A 77 5.94 7.02 10.75
CA ASP A 77 5.27 5.75 10.49
C ASP A 77 3.75 5.94 10.40
N SER A 78 3.16 6.63 11.39
CA SER A 78 1.73 6.92 11.41
C SER A 78 1.30 7.70 10.18
N ARG A 79 2.14 8.63 9.72
CA ARG A 79 1.89 9.40 8.50
C ARG A 79 1.93 8.52 7.25
N ALA A 80 2.86 7.57 7.16
CA ALA A 80 2.93 6.63 6.04
C ALA A 80 1.65 5.78 5.92
N PHE A 81 1.14 5.26 7.05
CA PHE A 81 -0.12 4.54 7.09
C PHE A 81 -1.31 5.41 6.66
N GLN A 82 -1.39 6.66 7.14
CA GLN A 82 -2.43 7.59 6.70
C GLN A 82 -2.39 7.88 5.19
N LEU A 83 -1.19 7.97 4.61
CA LEU A 83 -1.04 8.15 3.17
C LEU A 83 -1.55 6.93 2.41
N LEU A 84 -1.22 5.73 2.88
CA LEU A 84 -1.70 4.48 2.29
C LEU A 84 -3.21 4.35 2.38
N GLU A 85 -3.79 4.56 3.57
CA GLU A 85 -5.25 4.52 3.78
C GLU A 85 -5.97 5.50 2.84
N ARG A 86 -5.49 6.75 2.74
CA ARG A 86 -6.10 7.75 1.84
C ARG A 86 -6.04 7.36 0.38
N MET A 87 -4.92 6.78 -0.08
CA MET A 87 -4.80 6.29 -1.44
C MET A 87 -5.82 5.16 -1.68
N LEU A 88 -5.91 4.21 -0.74
CA LEU A 88 -6.82 3.08 -0.83
C LEU A 88 -8.29 3.50 -0.82
N GLU A 89 -8.67 4.43 0.05
CA GLU A 89 -10.02 5.00 0.10
C GLU A 89 -10.35 5.78 -1.17
N SER A 90 -9.42 6.60 -1.68
CA SER A 90 -9.69 7.45 -2.85
C SER A 90 -9.93 6.65 -4.13
N HIS A 91 -9.29 5.50 -4.27
CA HIS A 91 -9.32 4.72 -5.51
C HIS A 91 -10.12 3.42 -5.41
N PHE A 92 -10.28 2.85 -4.21
CA PHE A 92 -10.80 1.49 -4.04
C PHE A 92 -11.85 1.33 -2.94
N VAL A 93 -12.42 2.42 -2.39
CA VAL A 93 -13.40 2.36 -1.28
C VAL A 93 -14.57 1.39 -1.52
N ASN A 94 -15.01 1.20 -2.76
CA ASN A 94 -16.12 0.29 -3.09
C ASN A 94 -15.69 -1.18 -3.23
N GLN A 95 -14.39 -1.44 -3.25
CA GLN A 95 -13.81 -2.77 -3.46
C GLN A 95 -13.22 -3.36 -2.18
N ILE A 96 -12.87 -2.51 -1.21
CA ILE A 96 -12.12 -2.91 -0.02
C ILE A 96 -12.84 -2.57 1.27
N LYS A 97 -12.47 -3.28 2.33
CA LYS A 97 -12.73 -2.88 3.71
C LYS A 97 -11.42 -2.91 4.49
N VAL A 98 -11.01 -1.77 5.03
CA VAL A 98 -9.83 -1.70 5.91
C VAL A 98 -10.12 -2.46 7.21
N ILE A 99 -9.21 -3.35 7.59
CA ILE A 99 -9.26 -4.14 8.83
C ILE A 99 -8.20 -3.57 9.77
N ARG A 100 -8.63 -3.16 10.96
CA ARG A 100 -7.77 -2.66 12.04
C ARG A 100 -7.56 -3.72 13.10
#